data_AF-A0A838RWX8-F1
#
_entry.id   AF-A0A838RWX8-F1
#
_cell.length_a   1.000
_cell.length_b   1.000
_cell.length_c   1.000
_cell.angle_alpha   90.00
_cell.angle_beta   90.00
_cell.angle_gamma   90.00
#
_symmetry.space_group_name_H-M   'P 1'
#
loop_
_entity.id
_entity.type
_entity.pdbx_description
1 polymer ?
#
loop_
_entity_poly.entity_id
_entity_poly.type
_entity_poly.pdbx_seq_one_letter_code
_entity_poly.pdbx_strand_id
1 'polypeptide(L)'
;MQAHLALPSSKSAVLVKITRPDGEIFGFTQHDRRIVYNNVTYLTGDESADLSDLEHTSNLDVDNAEVSGALNDTILEDPVEAGLWSASRIDIYRVNWSDLALGHEVLGSGELGEVKHDGRRYNVEFMGRTHKLGRIVTRAYLPSCDADLGDARCGVDRDALALNGTVASTTSARQFTDAGSIAVASDYFTYGKVRWLTGANIN
;
A
#
# COMPACT_ATOMS: atom_id res chain seq x y z
N MET A 1 -27.76 -10.06 -1.67
CA MET A 1 -27.28 -9.03 -2.63
C MET A 1 -27.85 -9.15 -4.05
N GLN A 2 -27.63 -10.24 -4.79
CA GLN A 2 -28.11 -10.38 -6.20
C GLN A 2 -29.59 -10.06 -6.43
N ALA A 3 -30.49 -10.57 -5.57
CA ALA A 3 -31.93 -10.30 -5.68
C ALA A 3 -32.28 -8.80 -5.53
N HIS A 4 -31.50 -8.05 -4.75
CA HIS A 4 -31.70 -6.59 -4.56
C HIS A 4 -31.21 -5.80 -5.78
N LEU A 5 -30.12 -6.24 -6.41
CA LEU A 5 -29.60 -5.60 -7.63
C LEU A 5 -30.55 -5.77 -8.84
N ALA A 6 -31.40 -6.79 -8.82
CA ALA A 6 -32.41 -7.01 -9.86
C ALA A 6 -33.65 -6.09 -9.70
N LEU A 7 -33.74 -5.32 -8.62
CA LEU A 7 -34.84 -4.37 -8.42
C LEU A 7 -34.68 -3.13 -9.34
N PRO A 8 -35.79 -2.50 -9.76
CA PRO A 8 -35.73 -1.29 -10.60
C PRO A 8 -35.06 -0.10 -9.91
N SER A 9 -34.97 -0.12 -8.57
CA SER A 9 -34.18 0.83 -7.79
C SER A 9 -33.29 0.05 -6.83
N SER A 10 -31.99 0.05 -7.10
CA SER A 10 -31.00 -0.56 -6.24
C SER A 10 -30.47 0.48 -5.25
N LYS A 11 -30.54 0.16 -3.96
CA LYS A 11 -29.89 0.91 -2.89
C LYS A 11 -28.51 0.32 -2.69
N SER A 12 -27.52 0.73 -3.49
CA SER A 12 -26.16 0.21 -3.40
C SER A 12 -25.14 1.29 -3.08
N ALA A 13 -24.11 0.94 -2.32
CA ALA A 13 -22.94 1.78 -2.04
C ALA A 13 -21.66 1.00 -2.36
N VAL A 14 -20.65 1.69 -2.88
CA VAL A 14 -19.31 1.15 -3.08
C VAL A 14 -18.47 1.45 -1.84
N LEU A 15 -17.83 0.42 -1.31
CA LEU A 15 -16.94 0.48 -0.16
C LEU A 15 -15.54 0.08 -0.59
N VAL A 16 -14.55 0.94 -0.31
CA VAL A 16 -13.13 0.68 -0.56
C VAL A 16 -12.45 0.44 0.76
N LYS A 17 -11.81 -0.72 0.91
CA LYS A 17 -11.00 -1.05 2.08
C LYS A 17 -9.55 -1.13 1.65
N ILE A 18 -8.68 -0.36 2.29
CA ILE A 18 -7.23 -0.41 2.10
C ILE A 18 -6.62 -0.95 3.39
N THR A 19 -5.74 -1.95 3.28
CA THR A 19 -4.96 -2.49 4.39
C THR A 19 -3.49 -2.22 4.08
N ARG A 20 -2.87 -1.34 4.87
CA ARG A 20 -1.47 -0.97 4.72
C ARG A 20 -0.54 -2.11 5.16
N PRO A 21 0.73 -2.12 4.70
CA PRO A 21 1.68 -3.17 5.05
C PRO A 21 1.94 -3.33 6.55
N ASP A 22 1.80 -2.26 7.32
CA ASP A 22 1.89 -2.23 8.79
C ASP A 22 0.63 -2.79 9.50
N GLY A 23 -0.44 -3.09 8.75
CA GLY A 23 -1.68 -3.64 9.26
C GLY A 23 -2.77 -2.61 9.57
N GLU A 24 -2.52 -1.31 9.42
CA GLU A 24 -3.59 -0.30 9.53
C GLU A 24 -4.65 -0.50 8.43
N ILE A 25 -5.91 -0.25 8.79
CA ILE A 25 -7.06 -0.44 7.91
C ILE A 25 -7.78 0.89 7.72
N PHE A 26 -7.99 1.24 6.45
CA PHE A 26 -8.68 2.45 6.03
C PHE A 26 -9.91 2.07 5.20
N GLY A 27 -11.02 2.77 5.44
CA GLY A 27 -12.28 2.56 4.73
C GLY A 27 -12.75 3.85 4.09
N PHE A 28 -13.13 3.79 2.80
CA PHE A 28 -13.66 4.91 2.03
C PHE A 28 -14.97 4.54 1.32
N THR A 29 -15.86 5.49 1.15
CA THR A 29 -17.13 5.31 0.45
C THR A 29 -17.53 6.58 -0.29
N GLN A 30 -17.94 6.42 -1.55
CA GLN A 30 -18.53 7.51 -2.34
C GLN A 30 -20.00 7.77 -1.96
N HIS A 31 -20.57 6.98 -1.04
CA HIS A 31 -21.90 7.27 -0.48
C HIS A 31 -21.86 8.55 0.35
N ASP A 32 -22.97 9.29 0.40
CA ASP A 32 -23.10 10.57 1.12
C ASP A 32 -23.04 10.48 2.66
N ARG A 33 -22.83 9.27 3.20
CA ARG A 33 -22.85 8.97 4.64
C ARG A 33 -21.78 7.95 4.97
N ARG A 34 -21.21 8.09 6.16
CA ARG A 34 -20.32 7.06 6.73
C ARG A 34 -21.09 5.75 6.89
N ILE A 35 -20.45 4.65 6.53
CA ILE A 35 -21.00 3.29 6.64
C ILE A 35 -20.07 2.49 7.54
N VAL A 36 -20.61 1.73 8.49
CA VAL A 36 -19.82 0.80 9.32
C VAL A 36 -20.14 -0.61 8.87
N TYR A 37 -19.14 -1.33 8.37
CA TYR A 37 -19.31 -2.68 7.84
C TYR A 37 -18.08 -3.54 8.15
N ASN A 38 -18.28 -4.79 8.60
CA ASN A 38 -17.20 -5.71 8.98
C ASN A 38 -16.14 -5.09 9.92
N ASN A 39 -16.59 -4.33 10.93
CA ASN A 39 -15.74 -3.61 11.90
C ASN A 39 -14.81 -2.53 11.28
N VAL A 40 -15.12 -2.07 10.08
CA VAL A 40 -14.44 -0.94 9.42
C VAL A 40 -15.42 0.21 9.25
N THR A 41 -14.98 1.42 9.60
CA THR A 41 -15.72 2.65 9.31
C THR A 41 -15.26 3.17 7.95
N TYR A 42 -16.21 3.31 7.02
CA TYR A 42 -15.98 3.85 5.70
C TYR A 42 -16.31 5.35 5.69
N LEU A 43 -15.29 6.17 5.43
CA LEU A 43 -15.33 7.63 5.44
C LEU A 43 -15.87 8.17 4.11
N THR A 44 -16.45 9.37 4.15
CA THR A 44 -17.14 10.02 3.02
C THR A 44 -16.64 11.45 2.83
N GLY A 45 -16.95 12.07 1.69
CA GLY A 45 -16.60 13.45 1.38
C GLY A 45 -15.10 13.64 1.20
N ASP A 46 -14.56 14.71 1.79
CA ASP A 46 -13.13 15.06 1.68
C ASP A 46 -12.19 14.02 2.32
N GLU A 47 -12.74 13.16 3.20
CA GLU A 47 -12.04 12.03 3.80
C GLU A 47 -12.10 10.75 2.95
N SER A 48 -12.89 10.75 1.87
CA SER A 48 -13.05 9.59 0.98
C SER A 48 -11.94 9.52 -0.07
N ALA A 49 -11.86 8.36 -0.72
CA ALA A 49 -11.21 8.19 -2.01
C ALA A 49 -12.27 8.21 -3.13
N ASP A 50 -11.93 8.87 -4.23
CA ASP A 50 -12.56 8.78 -5.53
C ASP A 50 -12.00 7.57 -6.28
N LEU A 51 -12.88 6.65 -6.67
CA LEU A 51 -12.55 5.58 -7.60
C LEU A 51 -12.97 5.99 -9.00
N SER A 52 -12.06 5.85 -9.97
CA SER A 52 -12.43 5.85 -11.39
C SER A 52 -13.31 4.63 -11.72
N ASP A 53 -13.82 4.60 -12.94
CA ASP A 53 -14.46 3.39 -13.44
C ASP A 53 -13.48 2.22 -13.37
N LEU A 54 -13.97 1.08 -12.88
CA LEU A 54 -13.16 -0.12 -12.70
C LEU A 54 -13.34 -0.99 -13.94
N GLU A 55 -12.29 -1.07 -14.75
CA GLU A 55 -12.31 -1.85 -15.98
C GLU A 55 -11.93 -3.31 -15.69
N HIS A 56 -12.85 -4.22 -16.03
CA HIS A 56 -12.60 -5.66 -15.96
C HIS A 56 -12.30 -6.22 -17.33
N THR A 57 -11.19 -6.95 -17.43
CA THR A 57 -10.81 -7.66 -18.66
C THR A 57 -10.94 -9.17 -18.44
N SER A 58 -11.42 -9.89 -19.46
CA SER A 58 -11.58 -11.36 -19.37
C SER A 58 -10.32 -12.15 -19.74
N ASN A 59 -9.21 -11.45 -20.04
CA ASN A 59 -7.92 -12.04 -20.36
C ASN A 59 -6.99 -11.97 -19.14
N LEU A 60 -5.69 -12.20 -19.32
CA LEU A 60 -4.70 -12.10 -18.25
C LEU A 60 -4.11 -10.69 -18.12
N ASP A 61 -4.77 -9.67 -18.67
CA ASP A 61 -4.37 -8.29 -18.42
C ASP A 61 -4.71 -7.90 -16.98
N VAL A 62 -4.04 -6.86 -16.50
CA VAL A 62 -4.26 -6.35 -15.15
C VAL A 62 -5.51 -5.48 -15.18
N ASP A 63 -6.56 -5.90 -14.48
CA ASP A 63 -7.68 -5.02 -14.16
C ASP A 63 -7.12 -3.78 -13.47
N ASN A 64 -7.39 -2.61 -14.06
CA ASN A 64 -6.88 -1.35 -13.59
C ASN A 64 -8.03 -0.43 -13.20
N ALA A 65 -7.73 0.41 -12.22
CA ALA A 65 -8.55 1.55 -11.85
C ALA A 65 -7.60 2.59 -11.26
N GLU A 66 -8.04 3.84 -11.28
CA GLU A 66 -7.35 4.93 -10.63
C GLU A 66 -8.07 5.25 -9.32
N VAL A 67 -7.33 5.23 -8.22
CA VAL A 67 -7.81 5.69 -6.92
C VAL A 67 -7.18 7.05 -6.68
N SER A 68 -8.00 8.06 -6.44
CA SER A 68 -7.53 9.40 -6.13
C SER A 68 -8.25 9.96 -4.91
N GLY A 69 -7.68 10.97 -4.27
CA GLY A 69 -8.33 11.60 -3.12
C GLY A 69 -7.58 12.83 -2.67
N ALA A 70 -8.14 13.55 -1.71
CA ALA A 70 -7.46 14.66 -1.06
C ALA A 70 -6.47 14.13 -0.01
N LEU A 71 -5.33 14.79 0.12
CA LEU A 71 -4.51 14.67 1.32
C LEU A 71 -5.24 15.36 2.48
N ASN A 72 -5.34 14.68 3.61
CA ASN A 72 -6.11 15.10 4.78
C ASN A 72 -5.57 14.41 6.05
N ASP A 73 -6.25 14.58 7.18
CA ASP A 73 -5.82 13.99 8.46
C ASP A 73 -5.81 12.45 8.47
N THR A 74 -6.43 11.80 7.48
CA THR A 74 -6.40 10.33 7.28
C THR A 74 -5.27 9.91 6.35
N ILE A 75 -5.10 10.62 5.22
CA ILE A 75 -4.02 10.40 4.25
C ILE A 75 -3.08 11.61 4.29
N LEU A 76 -2.09 11.54 5.17
CA LEU A 76 -1.08 12.58 5.33
C LEU A 76 -0.05 12.53 4.19
N GLU A 77 0.57 13.67 3.89
CA GLU A 77 1.62 13.79 2.87
C GLU A 77 2.89 13.00 3.24
N ASP A 78 3.42 13.17 4.46
CA ASP A 78 4.69 12.53 4.86
C ASP A 78 4.66 10.98 4.73
N PRO A 79 3.60 10.26 5.16
CA PRO A 79 3.50 8.81 4.92
C PRO A 79 3.42 8.42 3.44
N VAL A 80 2.82 9.28 2.60
CA VAL A 80 2.76 9.05 1.15
C VAL A 80 4.16 9.20 0.54
N GLU A 81 4.89 10.26 0.87
CA GLU A 81 6.28 10.47 0.43
C GLU A 81 7.23 9.37 0.94
N ALA A 82 6.99 8.85 2.14
CA ALA A 82 7.75 7.74 2.72
C ALA A 82 7.44 6.39 2.05
N GLY A 83 6.48 6.35 1.10
CA GLY A 83 6.10 5.14 0.37
C GLY A 83 5.31 4.14 1.20
N LEU A 84 4.78 4.52 2.37
CA LEU A 84 4.13 3.64 3.34
C LEU A 84 2.82 3.03 2.85
N TRP A 85 2.22 3.66 1.84
CA TRP A 85 1.00 3.21 1.17
C TRP A 85 1.26 2.25 0.00
N SER A 86 2.51 2.15 -0.47
CA SER A 86 2.87 1.27 -1.57
C SER A 86 2.64 -0.20 -1.20
N ALA A 87 2.17 -1.00 -2.16
CA ALA A 87 1.84 -2.41 -1.96
C ALA A 87 0.77 -2.66 -0.86
N SER A 88 -0.01 -1.65 -0.48
CA SER A 88 -1.19 -1.84 0.36
C SER A 88 -2.19 -2.71 -0.36
N ARG A 89 -2.83 -3.63 0.36
CA ARG A 89 -3.94 -4.41 -0.18
C ARG A 89 -5.16 -3.52 -0.30
N ILE A 90 -5.85 -3.61 -1.43
CA ILE A 90 -7.11 -2.90 -1.67
C ILE A 90 -8.21 -3.90 -2.03
N ASP A 91 -9.36 -3.78 -1.38
CA ASP A 91 -10.56 -4.54 -1.68
C ASP A 91 -11.74 -3.58 -1.89
N ILE A 92 -12.49 -3.78 -2.98
CA ILE A 92 -13.61 -2.95 -3.38
C ILE A 92 -14.87 -3.81 -3.34
N TYR A 93 -15.86 -3.38 -2.58
CA TYR A 93 -17.10 -4.08 -2.36
C TYR A 93 -18.29 -3.24 -2.78
N ARG A 94 -19.39 -3.89 -3.17
CA ARG A 94 -20.71 -3.28 -3.27
C ARG A 94 -21.62 -3.86 -2.21
N VAL A 95 -22.23 -2.99 -1.41
CA VAL A 95 -23.18 -3.37 -0.35
C VAL A 95 -24.53 -2.73 -0.59
N ASN A 96 -25.58 -3.26 0.05
CA ASN A 96 -26.83 -2.53 0.22
C ASN A 96 -26.70 -1.63 1.45
N TRP A 97 -26.59 -0.31 1.25
CA TRP A 97 -26.43 0.64 2.37
C TRP A 97 -27.65 0.72 3.30
N SER A 98 -28.83 0.27 2.85
CA SER A 98 -30.04 0.23 3.68
C SER A 98 -30.20 -1.07 4.47
N ASP A 99 -29.47 -2.12 4.08
CA ASP A 99 -29.44 -3.40 4.79
C ASP A 99 -28.10 -4.11 4.56
N LEU A 100 -27.16 -3.84 5.47
CA LEU A 100 -25.81 -4.42 5.43
C LEU A 100 -25.78 -5.92 5.75
N ALA A 101 -26.85 -6.48 6.33
CA ALA A 101 -26.93 -7.91 6.64
C ALA A 101 -27.05 -8.78 5.39
N LEU A 102 -27.45 -8.19 4.24
CA LEU A 102 -27.51 -8.86 2.94
C LEU A 102 -26.14 -9.23 2.36
N GLY A 103 -25.06 -8.84 3.05
CA GLY A 103 -23.69 -9.08 2.64
C GLY A 103 -23.20 -8.11 1.57
N HIS A 104 -22.12 -8.49 0.91
CA HIS A 104 -21.49 -7.71 -0.14
C HIS A 104 -21.26 -8.54 -1.39
N GLU A 105 -21.10 -7.83 -2.50
CA GLU A 105 -20.50 -8.33 -3.73
C GLU A 105 -19.09 -7.78 -3.83
N VAL A 106 -18.11 -8.62 -4.18
CA VAL A 106 -16.74 -8.16 -4.42
C VAL A 106 -16.68 -7.62 -5.84
N LEU A 107 -16.34 -6.34 -5.98
CA LEU A 107 -16.11 -5.71 -7.28
C LEU A 107 -14.65 -5.88 -7.70
N GLY A 108 -13.71 -5.73 -6.78
CA GLY A 108 -12.29 -5.84 -7.10
C GLY A 108 -11.46 -6.17 -5.86
N SER A 109 -10.32 -6.81 -6.07
CA SER A 109 -9.29 -6.99 -5.05
C SER A 109 -7.93 -6.92 -5.70
N GLY A 110 -6.95 -6.34 -5.03
CA GLY A 110 -5.66 -6.07 -5.64
C GLY A 110 -4.67 -5.43 -4.67
N GLU A 111 -3.68 -4.77 -5.25
CA GLU A 111 -2.67 -4.00 -4.52
C GLU A 111 -2.59 -2.59 -5.10
N LEU A 112 -2.26 -1.63 -4.24
CA LEU A 112 -1.92 -0.29 -4.66
C LEU A 112 -0.51 -0.25 -5.26
N GLY A 113 -0.38 0.49 -6.35
CA GLY A 113 0.90 0.86 -6.94
C GLY A 113 1.66 1.88 -6.08
N GLU A 114 2.65 2.51 -6.69
CA GLU A 114 3.30 3.69 -6.10
C GLU A 114 2.29 4.83 -6.03
N VAL A 115 2.10 5.40 -4.83
CA VAL A 115 1.23 6.55 -4.63
C VAL A 115 1.99 7.82 -5.03
N LYS A 116 1.39 8.62 -5.91
CA LYS A 116 1.91 9.93 -6.32
C LYS A 116 1.02 11.03 -5.75
N HIS A 117 1.56 12.21 -5.48
CA HIS A 117 0.79 13.37 -5.02
C HIS A 117 1.33 14.67 -5.61
N ASP A 118 0.49 15.71 -5.59
CA ASP A 118 0.83 17.08 -6.00
C ASP A 118 0.84 18.08 -4.82
N GLY A 119 0.82 17.55 -3.59
CA GLY A 119 0.73 18.31 -2.33
C GLY A 119 -0.70 18.65 -1.88
N ARG A 120 -1.73 18.36 -2.70
CA ARG A 120 -3.14 18.54 -2.31
C ARG A 120 -3.97 17.30 -2.54
N ARG A 121 -3.67 16.57 -3.61
CA ARG A 121 -4.33 15.32 -3.96
C ARG A 121 -3.29 14.24 -4.17
N TYR A 122 -3.68 13.02 -3.89
CA TYR A 122 -2.94 11.83 -4.24
C TYR A 122 -3.65 11.08 -5.37
N ASN A 123 -2.86 10.30 -6.08
CA ASN A 123 -3.29 9.40 -7.11
C ASN A 123 -2.49 8.10 -7.04
N VAL A 124 -3.18 6.98 -7.17
CA VAL A 124 -2.56 5.67 -7.17
C VAL A 124 -3.31 4.71 -8.08
N GLU A 125 -2.54 3.88 -8.78
CA GLU A 125 -3.07 2.81 -9.61
C GLU A 125 -3.50 1.61 -8.74
N PHE A 126 -4.73 1.16 -8.93
CA PHE A 126 -5.19 -0.16 -8.51
C PHE A 126 -4.62 -1.20 -9.47
N MET A 127 -3.87 -2.16 -8.94
CA MET A 127 -3.38 -3.30 -9.69
C MET A 127 -4.13 -4.56 -9.26
N GLY A 128 -4.97 -5.10 -10.15
CA GLY A 128 -5.70 -6.33 -9.90
C GLY A 128 -4.80 -7.53 -9.60
N ARG A 129 -5.39 -8.62 -9.05
CA ARG A 129 -4.65 -9.82 -8.61
C ARG A 129 -3.74 -10.43 -9.68
N THR A 130 -4.10 -10.29 -10.96
CA THR A 130 -3.34 -10.79 -12.11
C THR A 130 -1.95 -10.14 -12.21
N HIS A 131 -1.75 -8.94 -11.65
CA HIS A 131 -0.44 -8.30 -11.57
C HIS A 131 0.63 -9.21 -10.93
N LYS A 132 0.26 -10.04 -9.95
CA LYS A 132 1.18 -11.01 -9.35
C LYS A 132 1.60 -12.12 -10.32
N LEU A 133 0.75 -12.49 -11.28
CA LEU A 133 1.03 -13.53 -12.27
C LEU A 133 1.96 -13.03 -13.39
N GLY A 134 1.95 -11.71 -13.67
CA GLY A 134 2.87 -11.10 -14.62
C GLY A 134 4.31 -10.95 -14.10
N ARG A 135 4.54 -11.17 -12.80
CA ARG A 135 5.90 -11.12 -12.23
C ARG A 135 6.71 -12.29 -12.77
N ILE A 136 7.87 -11.97 -13.33
CA ILE A 136 8.86 -12.97 -13.71
C ILE A 136 9.36 -13.66 -12.44
N VAL A 137 8.96 -14.91 -12.24
CA VAL A 137 9.41 -15.76 -11.12
C VAL A 137 10.63 -16.61 -11.53
N THR A 138 11.26 -16.29 -12.67
CA THR A 138 12.46 -16.99 -13.12
C THR A 138 13.71 -16.33 -12.54
N ARG A 139 14.75 -17.14 -12.36
CA ARG A 139 16.04 -16.67 -11.90
C ARG A 139 16.85 -16.08 -13.06
N ALA A 140 17.41 -14.90 -12.87
CA ALA A 140 18.46 -14.40 -13.75
C ALA A 140 19.79 -15.11 -13.43
N TYR A 141 20.43 -15.71 -14.44
CA TYR A 141 21.79 -16.21 -14.30
C TYR A 141 22.76 -15.05 -14.54
N LEU A 142 23.38 -14.56 -13.46
CA LEU A 142 24.29 -13.43 -13.47
C LEU A 142 25.69 -13.87 -13.03
N PRO A 143 26.76 -13.17 -13.46
CA PRO A 143 28.11 -13.38 -12.93
C PRO A 143 28.24 -13.02 -11.45
N SER A 144 27.38 -12.14 -10.95
CA SER A 144 27.29 -11.75 -9.53
C SER A 144 26.26 -12.57 -8.77
N CYS A 145 26.39 -12.59 -7.44
CA CYS A 145 25.37 -13.17 -6.56
C CYS A 145 24.04 -12.42 -6.74
N ASP A 146 22.97 -13.17 -6.98
CA ASP A 146 21.59 -12.66 -7.14
C ASP A 146 20.75 -12.82 -5.86
N ALA A 147 21.33 -13.35 -4.78
CA ALA A 147 20.64 -13.55 -3.50
C ALA A 147 20.67 -12.28 -2.63
N ASP A 148 19.62 -12.04 -1.86
CA ASP A 148 19.61 -11.02 -0.82
C ASP A 148 20.51 -11.48 0.34
N LEU A 149 21.31 -10.57 0.91
CA LEU A 149 22.16 -10.89 2.06
C LEU A 149 21.30 -11.39 3.23
N GLY A 150 21.55 -12.62 3.67
CA GLY A 150 20.82 -13.27 4.75
C GLY A 150 19.57 -14.04 4.34
N ASP A 151 19.27 -14.16 3.05
CA ASP A 151 18.24 -15.08 2.59
C ASP A 151 18.70 -16.55 2.68
N ALA A 152 17.76 -17.48 2.48
CA ALA A 152 18.04 -18.92 2.54
C ALA A 152 19.07 -19.42 1.51
N ARG A 153 19.28 -18.68 0.40
CA ARG A 153 20.25 -19.02 -0.65
C ARG A 153 21.63 -18.45 -0.35
N CYS A 154 21.68 -17.27 0.28
CA CYS A 154 22.90 -16.61 0.73
C CYS A 154 23.51 -17.39 1.91
N GLY A 155 22.69 -17.76 2.90
CA GLY A 155 23.11 -18.54 4.07
C GLY A 155 24.01 -17.81 5.06
N VAL A 156 24.35 -16.54 4.80
CA VAL A 156 25.11 -15.68 5.72
C VAL A 156 24.19 -15.19 6.84
N ASP A 157 24.65 -15.25 8.09
CA ASP A 157 23.95 -14.59 9.19
C ASP A 157 24.11 -13.07 9.05
N ARG A 158 23.08 -12.42 8.48
CA ARG A 158 23.05 -10.96 8.31
C ARG A 158 23.02 -10.25 9.66
N ASP A 159 22.36 -10.82 10.68
CA ASP A 159 22.19 -10.14 11.96
C ASP A 159 23.52 -10.12 12.73
N ALA A 160 24.42 -11.08 12.48
CA ALA A 160 25.81 -11.02 12.94
C ALA A 160 26.65 -9.90 12.29
N LEU A 161 26.24 -9.38 11.12
CA LEU A 161 26.89 -8.29 10.39
C LEU A 161 26.20 -6.93 10.58
N ALA A 162 25.02 -6.92 11.22
CA ALA A 162 24.27 -5.69 11.45
C ALA A 162 24.93 -4.87 12.56
N LEU A 163 25.14 -3.58 12.31
CA LEU A 163 25.59 -2.62 13.31
C LEU A 163 24.48 -1.62 13.59
N ASN A 164 24.26 -1.34 14.88
CA ASN A 164 23.35 -0.29 15.31
C ASN A 164 24.15 1.01 15.50
N GLY A 165 23.63 2.09 14.94
CA GLY A 165 24.16 3.45 15.11
C GLY A 165 23.07 4.42 15.52
N THR A 166 23.48 5.62 15.93
CA THR A 166 22.57 6.72 16.25
C THR A 166 22.84 7.86 15.29
N VAL A 167 21.79 8.40 14.67
CA VAL A 167 21.96 9.56 13.78
C VAL A 167 22.29 10.80 14.60
N ALA A 168 23.41 11.44 14.29
CA ALA A 168 23.84 12.69 14.91
C ALA A 168 23.26 13.92 14.19
N SER A 169 23.22 13.89 12.86
CA SER A 169 22.68 14.97 12.05
C SER A 169 22.16 14.48 10.70
N THR A 170 21.17 15.18 10.17
CA THR A 170 20.57 14.92 8.85
C THR A 170 20.82 16.11 7.93
N THR A 171 21.43 15.87 6.78
CA THR A 171 21.68 16.91 5.77
C THR A 171 20.54 16.96 4.74
N SER A 172 19.93 15.80 4.45
CA SER A 172 18.74 15.67 3.60
C SER A 172 18.01 14.36 3.89
N ALA A 173 16.88 14.11 3.23
CA ALA A 173 16.15 12.84 3.33
C ALA A 173 16.98 11.60 2.91
N ARG A 174 18.10 11.79 2.19
CA ARG A 174 18.96 10.70 1.70
C ARG A 174 20.37 10.72 2.29
N GLN A 175 20.68 11.68 3.17
CA GLN A 175 22.02 11.83 3.72
C GLN A 175 21.96 12.21 5.20
N PHE A 176 22.58 11.36 6.02
CA PHE A 176 22.70 11.55 7.46
C PHE A 176 24.10 11.13 7.94
N THR A 177 24.47 11.59 9.13
CA THR A 177 25.75 11.29 9.76
C THR A 177 25.50 10.48 11.03
N ASP A 178 26.22 9.36 11.19
CA ASP A 178 26.22 8.58 12.42
C ASP A 178 26.99 9.32 13.54
N ALA A 179 26.62 9.08 14.80
CA ALA A 179 27.25 9.68 15.98
C ALA A 179 28.65 9.11 16.31
N GLY A 180 29.25 8.33 15.41
CA GLY A 180 30.56 7.69 15.60
C GLY A 180 30.47 6.32 16.29
N SER A 181 29.28 5.72 16.31
CA SER A 181 29.03 4.38 16.86
C SER A 181 29.48 3.28 15.89
N ILE A 182 29.56 3.59 14.60
CA ILE A 182 29.87 2.66 13.53
C ILE A 182 31.32 2.88 13.06
N ALA A 183 32.24 2.03 13.51
CA ALA A 183 33.66 2.09 13.14
C ALA A 183 34.02 1.01 12.10
N VAL A 184 33.62 1.23 10.85
CA VAL A 184 33.93 0.35 9.71
C VAL A 184 34.68 1.11 8.61
N ALA A 185 35.29 0.38 7.69
CA ALA A 185 35.93 0.98 6.52
C ALA A 185 34.92 1.73 5.63
N SER A 186 35.41 2.64 4.80
CA SER A 186 34.60 3.24 3.74
C SER A 186 33.92 2.15 2.91
N ASP A 187 32.70 2.43 2.45
CA ASP A 187 31.94 1.58 1.54
C ASP A 187 31.55 0.20 2.10
N TYR A 188 31.75 -0.05 3.40
CA TYR A 188 31.41 -1.33 4.05
C TYR A 188 29.93 -1.72 3.88
N PHE A 189 29.02 -0.75 3.96
CA PHE A 189 27.58 -0.96 3.80
C PHE A 189 27.06 -0.64 2.38
N THR A 190 27.93 -0.62 1.38
CA THR A 190 27.49 -0.40 -0.01
C THR A 190 26.50 -1.49 -0.42
N TYR A 191 25.37 -1.09 -1.02
CA TYR A 191 24.20 -1.95 -1.29
C TYR A 191 23.52 -2.56 -0.04
N GLY A 192 23.87 -2.09 1.16
CA GLY A 192 23.23 -2.48 2.41
C GLY A 192 21.83 -1.90 2.57
N LYS A 193 21.12 -2.37 3.59
CA LYS A 193 19.81 -1.86 3.99
C LYS A 193 19.94 -1.15 5.33
N VAL A 194 19.32 0.02 5.45
CA VAL A 194 19.17 0.73 6.73
C VAL A 194 17.77 0.44 7.25
N ARG A 195 17.67 0.05 8.53
CA ARG A 195 16.39 -0.09 9.23
C ARG A 195 16.34 0.92 10.37
N TRP A 196 15.28 1.72 10.41
CA TRP A 196 15.05 2.69 11.47
C TRP A 196 14.41 2.01 12.68
N LEU A 197 15.08 2.09 13.83
CA LEU A 197 14.58 1.50 15.08
C LEU A 197 13.77 2.49 15.93
N THR A 198 13.99 3.79 15.71
CA THR A 198 13.39 4.89 16.47
C THR A 198 13.13 6.10 15.57
N GLY A 199 12.24 7.00 15.98
CA GLY A 199 11.95 8.28 15.29
C GLY A 199 10.71 8.21 14.40
N ALA A 200 10.45 9.30 13.65
CA ALA A 200 9.28 9.38 12.76
C ALA A 200 9.38 8.47 11.53
N ASN A 201 10.56 7.94 11.22
CA ASN A 201 10.84 7.10 10.05
C ASN A 201 10.81 5.60 10.35
N ILE A 202 10.28 5.18 11.51
CA ILE A 202 10.10 3.76 11.82
C ILE A 202 9.05 3.20 10.85
N ASN A 203 9.47 2.28 10.00
CA ASN A 203 8.64 1.48 9.11
C ASN A 203 9.01 0.00 9.27
#